data_AF-A4G9G2-F1
#
_entry.id   AF-A4G9G2-F1
#
_cell.length_a   1.000
_cell.length_b   1.000
_cell.length_c   1.000
_cell.angle_alpha   90.00
_cell.angle_beta   90.00
_cell.angle_gamma   90.00
#
_symmetry.space_group_name_H-M   'P 1'
#
loop_
_entity.id
_entity.type
_entity.pdbx_description
1 polymer ?
#
loop_
_entity_poly.entity_id
_entity_poly.type
_entity_poly.pdbx_seq_one_letter_code
_entity_poly.pdbx_strand_id
1 'polypeptide(L)'
;MHASSPDDFIYTLTGRVVAGDPSDEVITVGKFRAYYVDANAAFNYNKVSLYDIFDTYQETVDYYEAIYDINSEEFSEKLLKALKADYLIGNVLIIDRLEILPAFRSYNLGLITMRRLILRFGIGAGITAIKPFPLQFEMEIHRDDDWKEQLVLTAFDKNSRSATASLKKHYRKLGFVPLPGTPFMFLENDKTLPSVADLRR
;
A
#
# COMPACT_ATOMS: atom_id res chain seq x y z
N MET A 1 32.41 -0.44 12.93
CA MET A 1 31.00 -0.30 12.51
C MET A 1 30.96 -0.66 11.04
N HIS A 2 30.29 -1.75 10.67
CA HIS A 2 29.95 -1.96 9.27
C HIS A 2 28.91 -0.90 8.90
N ALA A 3 29.08 -0.22 7.76
CA ALA A 3 28.03 0.65 7.25
C ALA A 3 26.81 -0.22 6.95
N SER A 4 25.67 0.10 7.55
CA SER A 4 24.40 -0.56 7.21
C SER A 4 24.03 -0.21 5.78
N SER A 5 23.48 -1.18 5.06
CA SER A 5 23.06 -1.01 3.68
C SER A 5 21.60 -0.54 3.63
N PRO A 6 21.15 0.23 2.62
CA PRO A 6 19.77 0.73 2.57
C PRO A 6 18.69 -0.35 2.64
N ASP A 7 18.96 -1.55 2.11
CA ASP A 7 18.08 -2.71 2.16
C ASP A 7 17.86 -3.27 3.58
N ASP A 8 18.71 -2.93 4.56
CA ASP A 8 18.50 -3.28 5.97
C ASP A 8 17.28 -2.56 6.59
N PHE A 9 16.81 -1.47 5.97
CA PHE A 9 15.74 -0.59 6.47
C PHE A 9 14.45 -0.65 5.66
N ILE A 10 14.35 -1.56 4.70
CA ILE A 10 13.13 -1.78 3.92
C ILE A 10 12.78 -3.25 3.83
N TYR A 11 11.63 -3.60 4.40
CA TYR A 11 11.19 -4.99 4.48
C TYR A 11 10.11 -5.27 3.45
N THR A 12 10.35 -6.26 2.59
CA THR A 12 9.33 -6.76 1.67
C THR A 12 8.43 -7.77 2.38
N LEU A 13 7.13 -7.51 2.38
CA LEU A 13 6.09 -8.35 2.95
C LEU A 13 5.23 -8.93 1.83
N THR A 14 5.32 -10.24 1.61
CA THR A 14 4.45 -10.95 0.65
C THR A 14 3.59 -11.97 1.36
N GLY A 15 2.35 -12.13 0.92
CA GLY A 15 1.49 -13.15 1.50
C GLY A 15 0.26 -13.50 0.68
N ARG A 16 -0.45 -14.50 1.16
CA ARG A 16 -1.70 -15.01 0.57
C ARG A 16 -2.88 -14.58 1.44
N VAL A 17 -3.97 -14.17 0.79
CA VAL A 17 -5.28 -14.05 1.41
C VAL A 17 -5.95 -15.39 1.25
N VAL A 18 -6.38 -15.99 2.37
CA VAL A 18 -6.98 -17.31 2.38
C VAL A 18 -8.42 -17.27 2.89
N ALA A 19 -9.28 -18.08 2.28
CA ALA A 19 -10.59 -18.42 2.79
C ALA A 19 -10.56 -19.87 3.27
N GLY A 20 -11.03 -20.11 4.49
CA GLY A 20 -11.20 -21.45 5.04
C GLY A 20 -12.68 -21.82 5.09
N ASP A 21 -12.98 -23.07 4.76
CA ASP A 21 -14.21 -23.75 5.15
C ASP A 21 -14.04 -24.28 6.60
N PRO A 22 -15.09 -24.42 7.43
CA PRO A 22 -15.06 -25.26 8.62
C PRO A 22 -14.49 -26.70 8.43
N SER A 23 -14.27 -27.18 7.20
CA SER A 23 -13.64 -28.46 6.86
C SER A 23 -12.09 -28.50 6.84
N ASP A 24 -11.40 -27.44 7.30
CA ASP A 24 -9.93 -27.27 7.31
C ASP A 24 -9.24 -27.14 5.93
N GLU A 25 -9.98 -27.10 4.82
CA GLU A 25 -9.39 -26.79 3.51
C GLU A 25 -9.17 -25.27 3.33
N VAL A 26 -7.93 -24.88 3.04
CA VAL A 26 -7.51 -23.47 2.91
C VAL A 26 -7.33 -23.11 1.45
N ILE A 27 -8.25 -22.31 0.92
CA ILE A 27 -8.22 -21.85 -0.49
C ILE A 27 -7.54 -20.48 -0.54
N THR A 28 -6.59 -20.32 -1.46
CA THR A 28 -5.98 -19.00 -1.74
C THR A 28 -6.95 -18.17 -2.59
N VAL A 29 -7.42 -17.06 -2.05
CA VAL A 29 -8.40 -16.16 -2.69
C VAL A 29 -7.80 -14.81 -3.09
N GLY A 30 -6.56 -14.57 -2.69
CA GLY A 30 -5.83 -13.36 -3.04
C GLY A 30 -4.35 -13.44 -2.72
N LYS A 31 -3.59 -12.44 -3.19
CA LYS A 31 -2.17 -12.25 -2.91
C LYS A 31 -1.92 -10.78 -2.59
N PHE A 32 -0.93 -10.49 -1.76
CA PHE A 32 -0.49 -9.12 -1.49
C PHE A 32 1.02 -9.00 -1.47
N ARG A 33 1.48 -7.78 -1.77
CA ARG A 33 2.85 -7.30 -1.55
C ARG A 33 2.77 -5.94 -0.88
N ALA A 34 3.60 -5.74 0.12
CA ALA A 34 3.78 -4.47 0.80
C ALA A 34 5.27 -4.26 1.14
N TYR A 35 5.65 -3.02 1.37
CA TYR A 35 6.97 -2.64 1.84
C TYR A 35 6.81 -1.89 3.17
N TYR A 36 7.67 -2.19 4.13
CA TYR A 36 7.75 -1.42 5.38
C TYR A 36 9.10 -0.73 5.42
N VAL A 37 9.09 0.60 5.41
CA VAL A 37 10.30 1.43 5.47
C VAL A 37 10.52 1.88 6.91
N ASP A 38 11.60 1.42 7.53
CA ASP A 38 12.00 1.76 8.89
C ASP A 38 12.83 3.07 8.93
N ALA A 39 12.17 4.17 8.56
CA ALA A 39 12.75 5.50 8.53
C ALA A 39 13.32 5.93 9.90
N ASN A 40 12.67 5.52 10.99
CA ASN A 40 13.14 5.81 12.34
C ASN A 40 14.49 5.14 12.63
N ALA A 41 14.66 3.87 12.26
CA ALA A 41 15.92 3.17 12.50
C ALA A 41 17.05 3.73 11.63
N ALA A 42 16.75 4.07 10.37
CA ALA A 42 17.70 4.69 9.45
C ALA A 42 18.22 6.03 9.99
N PHE A 43 17.31 6.90 10.43
CA PHE A 43 17.64 8.22 10.98
C PHE A 43 18.41 8.13 12.30
N ASN A 44 17.94 7.32 13.25
CA ASN A 44 18.46 7.33 14.63
C ASN A 44 19.76 6.55 14.81
N TYR A 45 20.00 5.50 14.03
CA TYR A 45 21.09 4.55 14.34
C TYR A 45 22.16 4.47 13.26
N ASN A 46 21.87 4.76 11.99
CA ASN A 46 22.78 4.38 10.90
C ASN A 46 23.09 5.49 9.87
N LYS A 47 22.49 6.69 10.00
CA LYS A 47 22.69 7.83 9.07
C LYS A 47 22.55 7.45 7.59
N VAL A 48 21.64 6.52 7.30
CA VAL A 48 21.36 6.07 5.94
C VAL A 48 20.34 7.02 5.33
N SER A 49 20.57 7.46 4.09
CA SER A 49 19.64 8.35 3.40
C SER A 49 18.30 7.65 3.17
N LEU A 50 17.20 8.34 3.47
CA LEU A 50 15.88 7.84 3.14
C LEU A 50 15.70 7.67 1.63
N TYR A 51 16.30 8.54 0.81
CA TYR A 51 16.26 8.40 -0.64
C TYR A 51 16.80 7.04 -1.10
N ASP A 52 17.99 6.65 -0.62
CA ASP A 52 18.63 5.38 -0.98
C ASP A 52 17.79 4.17 -0.54
N ILE A 53 17.07 4.27 0.58
CA ILE A 53 16.17 3.21 1.06
C ILE A 53 14.96 3.06 0.13
N PHE A 54 14.34 4.17 -0.27
CA PHE A 54 13.22 4.15 -1.22
C PHE A 54 13.66 3.78 -2.64
N ASP A 55 14.91 4.06 -3.04
CA ASP A 55 15.50 3.67 -4.33
C ASP A 55 15.97 2.20 -4.37
N THR A 56 15.81 1.46 -3.27
CA THR A 56 16.10 0.02 -3.25
C THR A 56 15.16 -0.78 -4.17
N TYR A 57 13.91 -0.35 -4.31
CA TYR A 57 12.93 -0.95 -5.23
C TYR A 57 12.30 0.10 -6.14
N GLN A 58 12.10 -0.26 -7.41
CA GLN A 58 11.45 0.62 -8.38
C GLN A 58 10.03 0.99 -7.97
N GLU A 59 9.33 0.11 -7.26
CA GLU A 59 7.98 0.36 -6.76
C GLU A 59 7.91 1.41 -5.66
N THR A 60 9.03 1.69 -4.96
CA THR A 60 9.06 2.57 -3.80
C THR A 60 9.64 3.96 -4.10
N VAL A 61 10.51 4.11 -5.10
CA VAL A 61 11.25 5.37 -5.36
C VAL A 61 10.35 6.61 -5.46
N ASP A 62 9.26 6.54 -6.24
CA ASP A 62 8.34 7.67 -6.44
C ASP A 62 7.63 8.12 -5.15
N TYR A 63 7.56 7.27 -4.12
CA TYR A 63 6.95 7.63 -2.85
C TYR A 63 7.83 8.59 -2.05
N TYR A 64 9.16 8.54 -2.19
CA TYR A 64 10.05 9.42 -1.43
C TYR A 64 9.70 10.89 -1.68
N GLU A 65 9.63 11.31 -2.96
CA GLU A 65 9.30 12.69 -3.35
C GLU A 65 7.88 13.11 -2.93
N ALA A 66 6.96 12.14 -2.82
CA ALA A 66 5.60 12.40 -2.39
C ALA A 66 5.49 12.56 -0.87
N ILE A 67 6.35 11.90 -0.12
CA ILE A 67 6.28 11.79 1.33
C ILE A 67 7.15 12.85 2.00
N TYR A 68 8.38 13.07 1.55
CA TYR A 68 9.40 13.86 2.23
C TYR A 68 9.72 15.18 1.51
N ASP A 69 10.13 16.19 2.28
CA ASP A 69 10.85 17.35 1.74
C ASP A 69 12.32 16.98 1.51
N ILE A 70 12.82 17.25 0.31
CA ILE A 70 14.18 16.84 -0.09
C ILE A 70 15.30 17.53 0.72
N ASN A 71 15.01 18.69 1.34
CA ASN A 71 16.03 19.44 2.07
C ASN A 71 16.05 19.09 3.55
N SER A 72 14.88 18.82 4.16
CA SER A 72 14.80 18.52 5.59
C SER A 72 14.69 17.02 5.90
N GLU A 73 14.36 16.18 4.91
CA GLU A 73 13.97 14.78 5.10
C GLU A 73 12.80 14.59 6.10
N GLU A 74 12.05 15.66 6.41
CA GLU A 74 10.81 15.61 7.16
C GLU A 74 9.62 15.34 6.22
N PHE A 75 8.47 14.93 6.77
CA PHE A 75 7.27 14.80 5.97
C PHE A 75 6.90 16.13 5.30
N SER A 76 6.61 16.09 4.00
CA SER A 76 6.31 17.29 3.23
C SER A 76 5.06 18.02 3.76
N GLU A 77 5.07 19.36 3.75
CA GLU A 77 3.92 20.17 4.14
C GLU A 77 2.66 19.81 3.34
N LYS A 78 2.85 19.43 2.08
CA LYS A 78 1.77 19.01 1.18
C LYS A 78 1.07 17.75 1.69
N LEU A 79 1.84 16.78 2.19
CA LEU A 79 1.30 15.56 2.79
C LEU A 79 0.60 15.87 4.13
N LEU A 80 1.23 16.64 5.01
CA LEU A 80 0.65 17.06 6.30
C LEU A 80 -0.70 17.77 6.08
N LYS A 81 -0.75 18.72 5.14
CA LYS A 81 -1.99 19.42 4.77
C LYS A 81 -3.06 18.49 4.19
N ALA A 82 -2.68 17.50 3.38
CA ALA A 82 -3.63 16.54 2.83
C ALA A 82 -4.25 15.66 3.92
N LEU A 83 -3.44 15.22 4.88
CA LEU A 83 -3.88 14.40 6.02
C LEU A 83 -4.54 15.21 7.14
N LYS A 84 -4.40 16.54 7.13
CA LYS A 84 -4.79 17.44 8.23
C LYS A 84 -4.09 17.07 9.54
N ALA A 85 -2.80 16.81 9.44
CA ALA A 85 -1.93 16.50 10.57
C ALA A 85 -1.00 17.69 10.82
N ASP A 86 -0.76 18.01 12.10
CA ASP A 86 0.19 19.07 12.49
C ASP A 86 1.65 18.57 12.38
N TYR A 87 1.87 17.30 12.70
CA TYR A 87 3.12 16.61 12.51
C TYR A 87 2.85 15.11 12.29
N LEU A 88 3.80 14.44 11.63
CA LEU A 88 3.84 12.99 11.52
C LEU A 88 5.22 12.53 11.91
N ILE A 89 5.30 11.40 12.60
CA ILE A 89 6.57 10.75 12.91
C ILE A 89 6.38 9.28 12.60
N GLY A 90 7.45 8.66 12.11
CA GLY A 90 7.53 7.22 12.08
C GLY A 90 7.76 6.66 10.70
N ASN A 91 7.61 5.34 10.67
CA ASN A 91 7.88 4.52 9.51
C ASN A 91 6.77 4.65 8.46
N VAL A 92 6.98 4.05 7.30
CA VAL A 92 6.02 4.08 6.20
C VAL A 92 5.66 2.64 5.82
N LEU A 93 4.36 2.33 5.84
CA LEU A 93 3.85 1.10 5.22
C LEU A 93 3.36 1.43 3.80
N ILE A 94 3.91 0.78 2.78
CA ILE A 94 3.46 0.91 1.39
C ILE A 94 2.73 -0.38 1.02
N ILE A 95 1.41 -0.32 0.78
CA ILE A 95 0.69 -1.47 0.22
C ILE A 95 0.77 -1.34 -1.30
N ASP A 96 1.74 -2.05 -1.87
CA ASP A 96 2.06 -1.98 -3.28
C ASP A 96 1.06 -2.74 -4.14
N ARG A 97 0.74 -3.98 -3.77
CA ARG A 97 -0.14 -4.86 -4.56
C ARG A 97 -1.13 -5.59 -3.66
N LEU A 98 -2.38 -5.61 -4.08
CA LEU A 98 -3.41 -6.48 -3.53
C LEU A 98 -4.30 -7.02 -4.65
N GLU A 99 -4.31 -8.33 -4.76
CA GLU A 99 -5.06 -9.07 -5.76
C GLU A 99 -6.08 -9.95 -5.07
N ILE A 100 -7.33 -9.89 -5.54
CA ILE A 100 -8.42 -10.74 -5.06
C ILE A 100 -9.05 -11.40 -6.29
N LEU A 101 -9.24 -12.72 -6.23
CA LEU A 101 -9.88 -13.48 -7.29
C LEU A 101 -11.33 -13.01 -7.51
N PRO A 102 -11.85 -13.02 -8.76
CA PRO A 102 -13.16 -12.46 -9.10
C PRO A 102 -14.31 -12.93 -8.20
N ALA A 103 -14.37 -14.23 -7.91
CA ALA A 103 -15.39 -14.85 -7.05
C ALA A 103 -15.45 -14.28 -5.62
N PHE A 104 -14.40 -13.60 -5.17
CA PHE A 104 -14.27 -13.09 -3.81
C PHE A 104 -14.18 -11.56 -3.74
N ARG A 105 -14.39 -10.85 -4.86
CA ARG A 105 -14.36 -9.37 -4.88
C ARG A 105 -15.60 -8.76 -4.25
N SER A 106 -16.73 -9.46 -4.27
CA SER A 106 -17.94 -9.09 -3.51
C SER A 106 -17.64 -9.10 -2.01
N TYR A 107 -18.36 -8.29 -1.23
CA TYR A 107 -18.17 -8.13 0.23
C TYR A 107 -16.95 -7.32 0.67
N ASN A 108 -16.38 -6.50 -0.22
CA ASN A 108 -15.26 -5.59 0.09
C ASN A 108 -14.05 -6.32 0.73
N LEU A 109 -13.80 -7.58 0.32
CA LEU A 109 -12.69 -8.37 0.86
C LEU A 109 -11.35 -7.67 0.67
N GLY A 110 -11.15 -6.96 -0.45
CA GLY A 110 -9.96 -6.13 -0.67
C GLY A 110 -9.74 -5.11 0.45
N LEU A 111 -10.77 -4.34 0.83
CA LEU A 111 -10.67 -3.36 1.92
C LEU A 111 -10.49 -4.02 3.28
N ILE A 112 -11.16 -5.15 3.53
CA ILE A 112 -11.00 -5.91 4.77
C ILE A 112 -9.56 -6.44 4.90
N THR A 113 -8.98 -6.93 3.79
CA THR A 113 -7.58 -7.35 3.74
C THR A 113 -6.65 -6.18 4.01
N MET A 114 -6.80 -5.05 3.31
CA MET A 114 -5.98 -3.86 3.56
C MET A 114 -6.08 -3.39 5.01
N ARG A 115 -7.28 -3.36 5.59
CA ARG A 115 -7.47 -3.04 7.01
C ARG A 115 -6.63 -3.95 7.91
N ARG A 116 -6.62 -5.25 7.64
CA ARG A 116 -5.82 -6.22 8.40
C ARG A 116 -4.32 -6.02 8.18
N LEU A 117 -3.89 -5.73 6.96
CA LEU A 117 -2.49 -5.41 6.66
C LEU A 117 -2.03 -4.17 7.44
N ILE A 118 -2.82 -3.10 7.44
CA ILE A 118 -2.52 -1.87 8.20
C ILE A 118 -2.44 -2.16 9.69
N LEU A 119 -3.43 -2.86 10.27
CA LEU A 119 -3.43 -3.17 11.70
C LEU A 119 -2.27 -4.09 12.12
N ARG A 120 -1.83 -4.99 11.24
CA ARG A 120 -0.80 -5.97 11.57
C ARG A 120 0.61 -5.48 11.30
N PHE A 121 0.81 -4.81 10.17
CA PHE A 121 2.12 -4.42 9.65
C PHE A 121 2.35 -2.91 9.65
N GLY A 122 1.33 -2.10 9.94
CA GLY A 122 1.46 -0.65 10.07
C GLY A 122 1.87 -0.21 11.48
N ILE A 123 2.08 -1.13 12.41
CA ILE A 123 2.54 -0.81 13.77
C ILE A 123 3.91 -0.13 13.67
N GLY A 124 4.04 1.07 14.25
CA GLY A 124 5.26 1.88 14.19
C GLY A 124 5.38 2.75 12.94
N ALA A 125 4.49 2.57 11.95
CA ALA A 125 4.38 3.46 10.81
C ALA A 125 3.39 4.59 11.10
N GLY A 126 3.80 5.84 10.88
CA GLY A 126 2.91 7.00 11.01
C GLY A 126 1.88 7.07 9.89
N ILE A 127 2.23 6.54 8.72
CA ILE A 127 1.35 6.52 7.54
C ILE A 127 1.36 5.17 6.82
N THR A 128 0.26 4.91 6.12
CA THR A 128 0.16 3.91 5.06
C THR A 128 -0.01 4.60 3.71
N ALA A 129 0.76 4.20 2.70
CA ALA A 129 0.75 4.74 1.36
C ALA A 129 0.29 3.68 0.33
N ILE A 130 -0.40 4.14 -0.72
CA ILE A 130 -0.79 3.33 -1.88
C ILE A 130 -0.72 4.13 -3.17
N LYS A 131 -0.55 3.44 -4.30
CA LYS A 131 -0.75 3.94 -5.65
C LYS A 131 -1.96 3.21 -6.24
N PRO A 132 -3.17 3.80 -6.23
CA PRO A 132 -4.33 3.18 -6.84
C PRO A 132 -4.13 3.08 -8.35
N PHE A 133 -3.70 1.91 -8.81
CA PHE A 133 -3.44 1.62 -10.20
C PHE A 133 -4.28 0.41 -10.63
N PRO A 134 -5.17 0.56 -11.63
CA PRO A 134 -5.98 -0.56 -12.09
C PRO A 134 -5.09 -1.58 -12.79
N LEU A 135 -5.06 -2.79 -12.23
CA LEU A 135 -4.14 -3.85 -12.65
C LEU A 135 -4.25 -4.15 -14.13
N GLN A 136 -5.44 -4.03 -14.77
CA GLN A 136 -5.63 -4.30 -16.20
C GLN A 136 -4.81 -3.42 -17.16
N PHE A 137 -4.17 -2.35 -16.67
CA PHE A 137 -3.28 -1.50 -17.47
C PHE A 137 -1.79 -1.79 -17.24
N GLU A 138 -1.47 -2.80 -16.44
CA GLU A 138 -0.10 -3.21 -16.19
C GLU A 138 0.45 -4.03 -17.36
N MET A 139 1.60 -3.63 -17.92
CA MET A 139 2.18 -4.30 -19.08
C MET A 139 2.62 -5.75 -18.78
N GLU A 140 2.90 -6.07 -17.52
CA GLU A 140 3.31 -7.41 -17.10
C GLU A 140 2.18 -8.45 -17.11
N ILE A 141 0.94 -8.07 -17.41
CA ILE A 141 -0.19 -9.03 -17.51
C ILE A 141 0.01 -10.04 -18.64
N HIS A 142 0.85 -9.73 -19.63
CA HIS A 142 1.05 -10.56 -20.82
C HIS A 142 2.10 -11.68 -20.65
N ARG A 143 2.49 -12.02 -19.42
CA ARG A 143 3.33 -13.20 -19.12
C ARG A 143 2.45 -14.32 -18.59
N ASP A 144 2.58 -15.54 -19.15
CA ASP A 144 1.87 -16.75 -18.75
C ASP A 144 2.07 -17.02 -17.24
N ASP A 145 1.05 -16.67 -16.46
CA ASP A 145 0.93 -16.97 -15.03
C ASP A 145 -0.52 -17.35 -14.80
N ASP A 146 -0.77 -18.62 -14.46
CA ASP A 146 -2.11 -19.17 -14.18
C ASP A 146 -2.90 -18.29 -13.20
N TRP A 147 -2.22 -17.62 -12.27
CA TRP A 147 -2.85 -16.70 -11.34
C TRP A 147 -3.41 -15.45 -12.04
N LYS A 148 -2.68 -14.88 -12.99
CA LYS A 148 -3.10 -13.68 -13.74
C LYS A 148 -4.30 -13.98 -14.63
N GLU A 149 -4.35 -15.17 -15.24
CA GLU A 149 -5.52 -15.62 -15.98
C GLU A 149 -6.77 -15.68 -15.08
N GLN A 150 -6.62 -16.24 -13.88
CA GLN A 150 -7.69 -16.33 -12.89
C GLN A 150 -8.18 -14.98 -12.37
N LEU A 151 -7.38 -13.90 -12.48
CA LEU A 151 -7.83 -12.55 -12.13
C LEU A 151 -8.85 -11.98 -13.11
N VAL A 152 -8.97 -12.53 -14.33
CA VAL A 152 -9.94 -12.12 -15.36
C VAL A 152 -9.91 -10.60 -15.56
N LEU A 153 -8.70 -10.02 -15.69
CA LEU A 153 -8.52 -8.57 -15.73
C LEU A 153 -9.08 -7.94 -17.01
N THR A 154 -9.21 -8.73 -18.08
CA THR A 154 -9.78 -8.33 -19.38
C THR A 154 -11.27 -7.97 -19.32
N ALA A 155 -11.98 -8.37 -18.27
CA ALA A 155 -13.38 -8.03 -18.06
C ALA A 155 -13.60 -6.64 -17.45
N PHE A 156 -12.55 -5.95 -17.00
CA PHE A 156 -12.67 -4.61 -16.41
C PHE A 156 -12.78 -3.49 -17.45
N ASP A 157 -13.19 -2.31 -16.97
CA ASP A 157 -13.23 -1.07 -17.74
C ASP A 157 -11.87 -0.81 -18.42
N LYS A 158 -11.90 -0.58 -19.73
CA LYS A 158 -10.74 -0.27 -20.57
C LYS A 158 -10.35 1.21 -20.51
N ASN A 159 -11.13 2.04 -19.82
CA ASN A 159 -10.82 3.43 -19.57
C ASN A 159 -10.01 3.60 -18.27
N SER A 160 -8.71 3.86 -18.41
CA SER A 160 -7.80 4.02 -17.28
C SER A 160 -8.21 5.11 -16.29
N ARG A 161 -8.77 6.22 -16.77
CA ARG A 161 -9.19 7.33 -15.92
C ARG A 161 -10.39 6.95 -15.04
N SER A 162 -11.40 6.33 -15.64
CA SER A 162 -12.60 5.85 -14.95
C SER A 162 -12.27 4.75 -13.92
N ALA A 163 -11.45 3.78 -14.32
CA ALA A 163 -11.00 2.71 -13.44
C ALA A 163 -10.19 3.24 -12.25
N THR A 164 -9.25 4.15 -12.50
CA THR A 164 -8.44 4.79 -11.44
C THR A 164 -9.33 5.60 -10.49
N ALA A 165 -10.28 6.37 -11.01
CA ALA A 165 -11.23 7.13 -10.19
C ALA A 165 -12.09 6.21 -9.30
N SER A 166 -12.50 5.06 -9.84
CA SER A 166 -13.27 4.04 -9.12
C SER A 166 -12.44 3.41 -7.99
N LEU A 167 -11.16 3.09 -8.23
CA LEU A 167 -10.25 2.61 -7.19
C LEU A 167 -10.00 3.66 -6.11
N LYS A 168 -9.76 4.93 -6.48
CA LYS A 168 -9.61 6.02 -5.51
C LYS A 168 -10.87 6.17 -4.64
N LYS A 169 -12.06 6.08 -5.23
CA LYS A 169 -13.33 6.07 -4.49
C LYS A 169 -13.45 4.85 -3.56
N HIS A 170 -13.00 3.69 -4.02
CA HIS A 170 -13.02 2.46 -3.23
C HIS A 170 -12.11 2.58 -1.98
N TYR A 171 -10.86 2.99 -2.14
CA TYR A 171 -9.91 3.10 -1.01
C TYR A 171 -10.25 4.23 -0.03
N ARG A 172 -10.93 5.30 -0.48
CA ARG A 172 -11.49 6.32 0.43
C ARG A 172 -12.41 5.75 1.50
N LYS A 173 -13.09 4.62 1.24
CA LYS A 173 -13.92 3.95 2.24
C LYS A 173 -13.13 3.49 3.47
N LEU A 174 -11.82 3.27 3.33
CA LEU A 174 -10.94 2.89 4.44
C LEU A 174 -10.30 4.10 5.14
N GLY A 175 -10.42 5.30 4.58
CA GLY A 175 -9.84 6.54 5.10
C GLY A 175 -8.68 7.10 4.28
N PHE A 176 -8.29 6.46 3.17
CA PHE A 176 -7.24 6.98 2.31
C PHE A 176 -7.64 8.33 1.68
N VAL A 177 -6.72 9.29 1.72
CA VAL A 177 -6.84 10.63 1.13
C VAL A 177 -5.87 10.76 -0.04
N PRO A 178 -6.30 11.24 -1.22
CA PRO A 178 -5.39 11.48 -2.33
C PRO A 178 -4.46 12.66 -2.03
N LEU A 179 -3.19 12.52 -2.40
CA LEU A 179 -2.25 13.63 -2.40
C LEU A 179 -2.39 14.40 -3.73
N PRO A 180 -2.75 15.70 -3.72
CA PRO A 180 -2.98 16.45 -4.97
C PRO A 180 -1.75 16.45 -5.88
N GLY A 181 -1.93 16.31 -7.19
CA GLY A 181 -0.83 16.35 -8.15
C GLY A 181 0.10 15.13 -8.14
N THR A 182 -0.22 14.07 -7.40
CA THR A 182 0.49 12.77 -7.46
C THR A 182 -0.50 11.63 -7.71
N PRO A 183 -0.04 10.43 -8.12
CA PRO A 183 -0.91 9.28 -8.25
C PRO A 183 -1.29 8.66 -6.88
N PHE A 184 -0.65 9.06 -5.79
CA PHE A 184 -0.70 8.39 -4.50
C PHE A 184 -1.90 8.77 -3.63
N MET A 185 -2.22 7.87 -2.70
CA MET A 185 -3.11 8.14 -1.58
C MET A 185 -2.44 7.70 -0.28
N PHE A 186 -2.78 8.38 0.81
CA PHE A 186 -2.20 8.17 2.12
C PHE A 186 -3.27 8.04 3.19
N LEU A 187 -2.95 7.29 4.23
CA LEU A 187 -3.75 7.12 5.42
C LEU A 187 -2.84 7.36 6.61
N GLU A 188 -3.29 8.16 7.56
CA GLU A 188 -2.62 8.35 8.85
C GLU A 188 -3.00 7.20 9.79
N ASN A 189 -2.02 6.47 10.29
CA ASN A 189 -2.25 5.21 11.00
C ASN A 189 -2.78 5.39 12.43
N ASP A 190 -2.62 6.58 13.02
CA ASP A 190 -3.16 6.90 14.35
C ASP A 190 -4.69 7.16 14.31
N LYS A 191 -5.26 7.32 13.11
CA LYS A 191 -6.71 7.43 12.95
C LYS A 191 -7.39 6.07 13.04
N THR A 192 -8.55 6.04 13.69
CA THR A 192 -9.35 4.82 13.79
C THR A 192 -9.83 4.36 12.41
N LEU A 193 -9.44 3.15 12.01
CA LEU A 193 -9.94 2.51 10.79
C LEU A 193 -11.41 2.11 10.93
N PRO A 194 -12.23 2.23 9.87
CA PRO A 194 -13.59 1.72 9.83
C PRO A 194 -13.66 0.24 10.27
N SER A 195 -14.74 -0.14 10.94
CA SER A 195 -14.93 -1.54 11.33
C SER A 195 -15.22 -2.43 10.11
N VAL A 196 -15.06 -3.75 10.26
CA VAL A 196 -15.47 -4.68 9.20
C VAL A 196 -16.97 -4.56 8.90
N ALA A 197 -17.80 -4.22 9.90
CA ALA A 197 -19.22 -4.00 9.70
C ALA A 197 -19.49 -2.75 8.84
N ASP A 198 -18.73 -1.66 9.05
CA ASP A 198 -18.85 -0.44 8.25
C ASP A 198 -18.43 -0.68 6.80
N LEU A 199 -17.38 -1.48 6.59
CA LEU A 199 -16.90 -1.83 5.26
C LEU A 199 -17.80 -2.80 4.50
N ARG A 200 -18.72 -3.50 5.17
CA ARG A 200 -19.66 -4.43 4.52
C ARG A 200 -20.96 -3.77 4.05
N ARG A 201 -21.22 -2.52 4.49
CA ARG A 201 -22.34 -1.70 4.05
C ARG A 201 -22.05 -1.03 2.70
#